data_AF-A0A915ZKL7-F1
#
_entry.id   AF-A0A915ZKL7-F1
#
_cell.length_a   1.000
_cell.length_b   1.000
_cell.length_c   1.000
_cell.angle_alpha   90.00
_cell.angle_beta   90.00
_cell.angle_gamma   90.00
#
_symmetry.space_group_name_H-M   'P 1'
#
loop_
_entity.id
_entity.type
_entity.pdbx_description
1 polymer ?
#
loop_
_entity_poly.entity_id
_entity_poly.type
_entity_poly.pdbx_seq_one_letter_code
_entity_poly.pdbx_strand_id
1 'polypeptide(L)'
;MQAFLTTPKYNKFYIYKTPTTPYQRFCNAFGYHRMVNTRNPAYPKISLCIECNNAWKEFRHKSKEDIESKISEYLATPIPIQGFMQINQSQPGSSQSLKPTQTNQVLQSPIEEIIIADSTPPPNAAAQKKAAETINATNMKLAELQQIYNSTNDLEIRNNLLERMATLKQTLHDEDNKIKKLKRHAGYQ
;
A
#
# COMPACT_ATOMS: atom_id res chain seq x y z
N MET A 1 -8.80 0.63 37.25
CA MET A 1 -9.83 0.13 36.32
C MET A 1 -9.16 -0.77 35.28
N GLN A 2 -9.55 -2.03 35.20
CA GLN A 2 -8.98 -3.00 34.26
C GLN A 2 -9.71 -2.82 32.92
N ALA A 3 -8.99 -2.45 31.86
CA ALA A 3 -9.57 -2.32 30.53
C ALA A 3 -9.84 -3.73 29.99
N PHE A 4 -11.11 -4.15 29.97
CA PHE A 4 -11.51 -5.37 29.29
C PHE A 4 -11.25 -5.21 27.80
N LEU A 5 -10.46 -6.12 27.22
CA LEU A 5 -10.12 -6.14 25.80
C LEU A 5 -11.40 -6.42 25.00
N THR A 6 -12.07 -5.37 24.52
CA THR A 6 -13.22 -5.54 23.63
C THR A 6 -12.70 -5.86 22.24
N THR A 7 -12.87 -7.12 21.81
CA THR A 7 -12.51 -7.50 20.44
C THR A 7 -13.55 -6.93 19.47
N PRO A 8 -13.15 -6.21 18.41
CA PRO A 8 -14.09 -5.71 17.41
C PRO A 8 -14.81 -6.89 16.73
N LYS A 9 -16.14 -6.83 16.68
CA LYS A 9 -16.98 -7.90 16.13
C LYS A 9 -17.12 -7.73 14.62
N TYR A 10 -16.39 -8.53 13.85
CA TYR A 10 -16.49 -8.57 12.39
C TYR A 10 -17.56 -9.56 11.92
N ASN A 11 -18.51 -9.11 11.11
CA ASN A 11 -19.61 -9.95 10.63
C ASN A 11 -19.22 -10.68 9.33
N LYS A 12 -19.27 -12.02 9.34
CA LYS A 12 -19.02 -12.86 8.16
C LYS A 12 -20.15 -12.83 7.11
N PHE A 13 -21.33 -12.31 7.45
CA PHE A 13 -22.51 -12.18 6.58
C PHE A 13 -22.90 -10.72 6.36
N TYR A 14 -21.89 -9.85 6.23
CA TYR A 14 -22.08 -8.40 6.26
C TYR A 14 -22.79 -7.83 5.02
N ILE A 15 -22.49 -8.35 3.83
CA ILE A 15 -23.06 -7.88 2.56
C ILE A 15 -24.36 -8.61 2.28
N TYR A 16 -24.32 -9.95 2.24
CA TYR A 16 -25.46 -10.81 1.98
C TYR A 16 -25.80 -11.61 3.25
N LYS A 17 -27.01 -11.44 3.79
CA LYS A 17 -27.43 -12.14 5.01
C LYS A 17 -27.55 -13.66 4.81
N THR A 18 -27.95 -14.07 3.62
CA THR A 18 -28.19 -15.47 3.23
C THR A 18 -27.50 -15.76 1.89
N PRO A 19 -26.17 -15.98 1.89
CA PRO A 19 -25.43 -16.19 0.64
C PRO A 19 -25.73 -17.58 0.08
N THR A 20 -26.36 -17.65 -1.09
CA THR A 20 -26.71 -18.90 -1.78
C THR A 20 -25.78 -19.20 -2.96
N THR A 21 -25.22 -18.16 -3.59
CA THR A 21 -24.31 -18.34 -4.74
C THR A 21 -22.84 -18.29 -4.33
N PRO A 22 -21.92 -18.94 -5.08
CA PRO A 22 -20.48 -18.82 -4.84
C PRO A 22 -19.99 -17.37 -4.83
N TYR A 23 -20.55 -16.53 -5.71
CA TYR A 23 -20.28 -15.09 -5.73
C TYR A 23 -20.69 -14.39 -4.42
N GLN A 24 -21.89 -14.67 -3.89
CA GLN A 24 -22.35 -14.06 -2.63
C GLN A 24 -21.49 -14.52 -1.45
N ARG A 25 -21.11 -15.81 -1.42
CA ARG A 25 -20.20 -16.35 -0.40
C ARG A 25 -18.81 -15.71 -0.50
N PHE A 26 -18.30 -15.53 -1.72
CA PHE A 26 -17.06 -14.82 -1.98
C PHE A 26 -17.11 -13.38 -1.52
N CYS A 27 -18.14 -12.60 -1.85
CA CYS A 27 -18.23 -11.20 -1.41
C CYS A 27 -18.32 -11.07 0.11
N ASN A 28 -19.05 -11.96 0.78
CA ASN A 28 -19.09 -11.98 2.24
C ASN A 28 -17.72 -12.30 2.85
N ALA A 29 -17.02 -13.30 2.32
CA ALA A 29 -15.68 -13.67 2.78
C ALA A 29 -14.65 -12.55 2.52
N PHE A 30 -14.65 -12.00 1.31
CA PHE A 30 -13.83 -10.84 0.94
C PHE A 30 -14.11 -9.64 1.84
N GLY A 31 -15.38 -9.33 2.08
CA GLY A 31 -15.80 -8.25 2.97
C GLY A 31 -15.31 -8.45 4.40
N TYR A 32 -15.42 -9.67 4.94
CA TYR A 32 -14.86 -10.02 6.24
C TYR A 32 -13.35 -9.78 6.29
N HIS A 33 -12.59 -10.34 5.35
CA HIS A 33 -11.14 -10.16 5.24
C HIS A 33 -10.76 -8.68 5.19
N ARG A 34 -11.48 -7.89 4.39
CA ARG A 34 -11.23 -6.46 4.21
C ARG A 34 -11.50 -5.67 5.49
N MET A 35 -12.63 -5.91 6.16
CA MET A 35 -12.96 -5.26 7.42
C MET A 35 -11.93 -5.57 8.51
N VAL A 36 -11.49 -6.83 8.60
CA VAL A 36 -10.46 -7.26 9.57
C VAL A 36 -9.13 -6.56 9.32
N ASN A 37 -8.66 -6.54 8.07
CA ASN A 37 -7.38 -5.92 7.71
C ASN A 37 -7.37 -4.40 7.87
N THR A 38 -8.50 -3.74 7.58
CA THR A 38 -8.65 -2.28 7.73
C THR A 38 -8.98 -1.87 9.16
N ARG A 39 -9.18 -2.84 10.05
CA ARG A 39 -9.66 -2.64 11.43
C ARG A 39 -10.95 -1.82 11.50
N ASN A 40 -11.80 -1.95 10.48
CA ASN A 40 -13.05 -1.21 10.35
C ASN A 40 -14.23 -2.19 10.26
N PRO A 41 -14.91 -2.51 11.38
CA PRO A 41 -16.04 -3.43 11.39
C PRO A 41 -17.31 -2.86 10.73
N ALA A 42 -17.35 -1.56 10.43
CA ALA A 42 -18.47 -0.88 9.79
C ALA A 42 -18.07 -0.32 8.41
N TYR A 43 -17.23 -1.04 7.68
CA TYR A 43 -16.74 -0.62 6.37
C TYR A 43 -17.91 -0.39 5.38
N PRO A 44 -17.89 0.69 4.58
CA PRO A 44 -19.00 0.99 3.66
C PRO A 44 -19.33 -0.16 2.71
N LYS A 45 -20.59 -0.62 2.74
CA LYS A 45 -21.05 -1.75 1.92
C LYS A 45 -20.89 -1.50 0.41
N ILE A 46 -21.11 -0.26 -0.04
CA ILE A 46 -21.00 0.10 -1.46
C ILE A 46 -19.56 -0.11 -1.93
N SER A 47 -18.58 0.38 -1.17
CA SER A 47 -17.16 0.17 -1.46
C SER A 47 -16.79 -1.31 -1.49
N LEU A 48 -17.25 -2.10 -0.50
CA LEU A 48 -17.02 -3.55 -0.51
C LEU A 48 -17.62 -4.25 -1.73
N CYS A 49 -18.79 -3.82 -2.19
CA CYS A 49 -19.41 -4.38 -3.40
C CYS A 49 -18.59 -4.07 -4.66
N ILE A 50 -18.04 -2.85 -4.79
CA ILE A 50 -17.20 -2.45 -5.93
C ILE A 50 -15.88 -3.23 -5.91
N GLU A 51 -15.19 -3.23 -4.76
CA GLU A 51 -13.94 -3.97 -4.56
C GLU A 51 -14.13 -5.48 -4.79
N CYS A 52 -15.22 -6.07 -4.24
CA CYS A 52 -15.55 -7.48 -4.46
C CYS A 52 -15.76 -7.77 -5.95
N ASN A 53 -16.51 -6.94 -6.67
CA ASN A 53 -16.77 -7.16 -8.09
C ASN A 53 -15.47 -7.16 -8.91
N ASN A 54 -14.52 -6.28 -8.57
CA ASN A 54 -13.22 -6.26 -9.21
C ASN A 54 -12.39 -7.50 -8.89
N ALA A 55 -12.31 -7.90 -7.61
CA ALA A 55 -11.63 -9.13 -7.22
C ALA A 55 -12.27 -10.38 -7.85
N TRP A 56 -13.60 -10.43 -7.95
CA TRP A 56 -14.33 -11.56 -8.51
C TRP A 56 -14.05 -11.77 -10.00
N LYS A 57 -13.72 -10.72 -10.78
CA LYS A 57 -13.36 -10.85 -12.20
C LYS A 57 -12.17 -11.79 -12.41
N GLU A 58 -11.23 -11.83 -11.47
CA GLU A 58 -10.04 -12.69 -11.53
C GLU A 58 -10.33 -14.14 -11.14
N PHE A 59 -11.40 -14.37 -10.35
CA PHE A 59 -11.72 -15.68 -9.78
C PHE A 59 -12.92 -16.38 -10.44
N ARG A 60 -13.78 -15.65 -11.15
CA ARG A 60 -15.00 -16.20 -11.79
C ARG A 60 -14.73 -17.27 -12.86
N HIS A 61 -13.50 -17.32 -13.38
CA HIS A 61 -13.07 -18.28 -14.41
C HIS A 61 -12.36 -19.51 -13.81
N LYS A 62 -12.13 -19.54 -12.50
CA LYS A 62 -11.42 -20.63 -11.83
C LYS A 62 -12.36 -21.79 -11.52
N SER A 63 -11.77 -22.92 -11.12
CA SER A 63 -12.53 -24.09 -10.68
C SER A 63 -13.35 -23.77 -9.42
N LYS A 64 -14.37 -24.59 -9.17
CA LYS A 64 -15.19 -24.45 -7.96
C LYS A 64 -14.34 -24.64 -6.71
N GLU A 65 -13.40 -25.58 -6.75
CA GLU A 65 -12.47 -25.92 -5.68
C GLU A 65 -11.56 -24.73 -5.35
N ASP A 66 -11.02 -24.04 -6.36
CA ASP A 66 -10.20 -22.84 -6.16
C ASP A 66 -11.00 -21.69 -5.53
N ILE A 67 -12.24 -21.51 -5.97
CA ILE A 67 -13.14 -20.47 -5.44
C ILE A 67 -13.45 -20.75 -3.97
N GLU A 68 -13.79 -22.00 -3.62
CA GLU A 68 -14.06 -22.40 -2.24
C GLU A 68 -12.81 -22.31 -1.36
N SER A 69 -11.65 -22.72 -1.87
CA SER A 69 -10.37 -22.57 -1.16
C SER A 69 -10.09 -21.09 -0.84
N LYS A 70 -10.33 -20.19 -1.80
CA LYS A 70 -10.13 -18.76 -1.58
C LYS A 70 -11.13 -18.16 -0.59
N ILE A 71 -12.39 -18.60 -0.63
CA ILE A 71 -13.41 -18.22 0.37
C ILE A 71 -12.94 -18.61 1.77
N SER A 72 -12.45 -19.85 1.95
CA SER A 72 -11.95 -20.31 3.24
C SER A 72 -10.73 -19.52 3.71
N GLU A 73 -9.79 -19.20 2.81
CA GLU A 73 -8.63 -18.36 3.11
C GLU A 73 -9.06 -16.99 3.67
N TYR A 74 -10.00 -16.32 3.02
CA TYR A 74 -10.52 -15.04 3.49
C TYR A 74 -11.25 -15.14 4.84
N LEU A 75 -12.03 -16.20 5.06
CA LEU A 75 -12.72 -16.42 6.34
C LEU A 75 -11.78 -16.79 7.49
N ALA A 76 -10.58 -17.27 7.18
CA ALA A 76 -9.53 -17.59 8.14
C ALA A 76 -8.68 -16.36 8.55
N THR A 77 -8.98 -15.16 8.03
CA THR A 77 -8.26 -13.93 8.38
C THR A 77 -8.28 -13.73 9.90
N PRO A 78 -7.10 -13.66 10.55
CA PRO A 78 -7.02 -13.56 12.01
C PRO A 78 -7.50 -12.20 12.48
N ILE A 79 -8.35 -12.20 13.51
CA ILE A 79 -8.86 -10.96 14.12
C ILE A 79 -7.76 -10.38 15.01
N PRO A 80 -7.30 -9.13 14.77
CA PRO A 80 -6.34 -8.50 15.67
C PRO A 80 -7.01 -8.22 17.02
N ILE A 81 -6.50 -8.84 18.08
CA ILE A 81 -6.97 -8.58 19.44
C ILE A 81 -6.41 -7.22 19.87
N GLN A 82 -7.31 -6.24 20.03
CA GLN A 82 -6.97 -4.91 20.52
C GLN A 82 -6.39 -5.05 21.95
N GLY A 83 -5.08 -4.87 22.10
CA GLY A 83 -4.35 -4.86 23.37
C GLY A 83 -3.21 -5.89 23.50
N PHE A 84 -3.03 -6.77 22.51
CA PHE A 84 -1.75 -7.45 22.32
C PHE A 84 -1.06 -6.83 21.10
N MET A 85 0.06 -6.13 21.32
CA MET A 85 1.04 -5.99 20.25
C MET A 85 1.44 -7.41 19.86
N GLN A 86 0.92 -7.91 18.74
CA GLN A 86 1.43 -9.14 18.13
C GLN A 86 2.86 -8.86 17.68
N ILE A 87 3.80 -9.10 18.58
CA ILE A 87 5.12 -9.59 18.18
C ILE A 87 4.86 -10.80 17.30
N ASN A 88 5.29 -10.72 16.04
CA ASN A 88 5.23 -11.82 15.09
C ASN A 88 5.83 -13.07 15.75
N GLN A 89 4.99 -13.95 16.27
CA GLN A 89 5.42 -15.27 16.72
C GLN A 89 5.43 -16.14 15.48
N SER A 90 6.62 -16.26 14.90
CA SER A 90 7.00 -17.35 14.02
C SER A 90 6.54 -18.66 14.65
N GLN A 91 5.55 -19.31 14.04
CA GLN A 91 5.00 -20.57 14.53
C GLN A 91 6.06 -21.68 14.41
N PRO A 92 6.37 -22.44 15.46
CA PRO A 92 7.28 -23.57 15.37
C PRO A 92 6.55 -24.85 14.95
N GLY A 93 7.07 -25.51 13.91
CA GLY A 93 7.06 -26.98 13.79
C GLY A 93 5.95 -27.65 12.97
N SER A 94 6.28 -28.02 11.74
CA SER A 94 6.30 -29.45 11.37
C SER A 94 7.25 -29.65 10.18
N SER A 95 8.36 -30.32 10.44
CA SER A 95 9.38 -30.67 9.45
C SER A 95 8.90 -31.80 8.56
N GLN A 96 8.78 -31.56 7.26
CA GLN A 96 9.21 -32.53 6.26
C GLN A 96 10.07 -31.82 5.20
N SER A 97 11.33 -32.25 5.20
CA SER A 97 12.41 -31.82 4.32
C SER A 97 12.06 -32.04 2.85
N LEU A 98 12.03 -30.94 2.08
CA LEU A 98 12.45 -30.95 0.69
C LEU A 98 13.26 -29.68 0.41
N LYS A 99 14.41 -29.89 -0.25
CA LYS A 99 15.49 -28.94 -0.55
C LYS A 99 15.00 -27.54 -0.97
N PRO A 100 15.69 -26.45 -0.55
CA PRO A 100 15.43 -25.12 -1.09
C PRO A 100 16.06 -25.04 -2.49
N THR A 101 15.23 -25.12 -3.53
CA THR A 101 15.59 -24.56 -4.83
C THR A 101 15.51 -23.05 -4.69
N GLN A 102 16.67 -22.39 -4.73
CA GLN A 102 16.80 -20.95 -4.83
C GLN A 102 15.98 -20.45 -6.03
N THR A 103 14.89 -19.75 -5.77
CA THR A 103 14.27 -18.87 -6.77
C THR A 103 14.08 -17.51 -6.11
N ASN A 104 15.11 -16.68 -6.29
CA ASN A 104 15.11 -15.23 -6.24
C ASN A 104 14.07 -14.58 -5.33
N GLN A 105 14.46 -14.40 -4.06
CA GLN A 105 14.00 -13.24 -3.30
C GLN A 105 14.41 -12.00 -4.10
N VAL A 106 13.45 -11.34 -4.75
CA VAL A 106 13.63 -9.96 -5.15
C VAL A 106 13.65 -9.17 -3.85
N LEU A 107 14.87 -9.02 -3.33
CA LEU A 107 15.29 -7.96 -2.44
C LEU A 107 14.75 -6.66 -3.04
N GLN A 108 13.60 -6.17 -2.55
CA GLN A 108 13.21 -4.79 -2.80
C GLN A 108 14.14 -3.94 -1.95
N SER A 109 15.30 -3.67 -2.55
CA SER A 109 16.29 -2.69 -2.17
C SER A 109 15.62 -1.44 -1.56
N PRO A 110 16.10 -0.91 -0.43
CA PRO A 110 15.91 0.49 -0.16
C PRO A 110 16.71 1.25 -1.24
N ILE A 111 16.03 1.72 -2.28
CA ILE A 111 16.65 2.64 -3.22
C ILE A 111 16.52 4.02 -2.61
N GLU A 112 17.58 4.40 -1.92
CA GLU A 112 18.03 5.78 -1.84
C GLU A 112 17.97 6.41 -3.23
N GLU A 113 17.14 7.43 -3.39
CA GLU A 113 17.51 8.56 -4.23
C GLU A 113 16.87 9.82 -3.63
N ILE A 114 17.29 10.13 -2.41
CA ILE A 114 17.14 11.49 -1.89
C ILE A 114 18.22 12.29 -2.59
N ILE A 115 17.84 13.10 -3.58
CA ILE A 115 18.75 14.11 -4.13
C ILE A 115 18.98 15.13 -3.02
N ILE A 116 20.08 14.97 -2.29
CA ILE A 116 20.59 16.00 -1.40
C ILE A 116 21.13 17.11 -2.30
N ALA A 117 20.37 18.20 -2.42
CA ALA A 117 20.84 19.41 -3.07
C ALA A 117 21.90 20.07 -2.17
N ASP A 118 23.15 19.61 -2.26
CA ASP A 118 24.28 20.35 -1.72
C ASP A 118 24.54 21.55 -2.64
N SER A 119 23.91 22.68 -2.36
CA SER A 119 24.26 23.98 -2.92
C SER A 119 23.49 25.07 -2.20
N THR A 120 24.15 25.75 -1.26
CA THR A 120 23.80 27.13 -0.94
C THR A 120 24.01 27.98 -2.20
N PRO A 121 22.95 28.45 -2.89
CA PRO A 121 23.11 29.21 -4.12
C PRO A 121 23.68 30.61 -3.79
N PRO A 122 24.49 31.20 -4.69
CA PRO A 122 24.94 32.58 -4.52
C PRO A 122 23.75 33.54 -4.37
N PRO A 123 23.86 34.63 -3.59
CA PRO A 123 22.76 35.53 -3.26
C PRO A 123 22.07 36.17 -4.47
N ASN A 124 22.71 36.15 -5.64
CA ASN A 124 22.25 36.78 -6.86
C ASN A 124 21.49 35.82 -7.79
N ALA A 125 21.35 34.54 -7.42
CA ALA A 125 20.79 33.48 -8.27
C ALA A 125 19.31 33.17 -7.92
N ALA A 126 18.44 34.17 -8.01
CA ALA A 126 17.01 34.06 -7.65
C ALA A 126 16.30 32.87 -8.34
N ALA A 127 16.62 32.61 -9.62
CA ALA A 127 16.06 31.47 -10.36
C ALA A 127 16.54 30.11 -9.82
N GLN A 128 17.79 30.01 -9.34
CA GLN A 128 18.33 28.78 -8.74
C GLN A 128 17.75 28.56 -7.34
N LYS A 129 17.59 29.62 -6.54
CA LYS A 129 16.94 29.57 -5.23
C LYS A 129 15.49 29.08 -5.35
N LYS A 130 14.73 29.64 -6.30
CA LYS A 130 13.35 29.22 -6.57
C LYS A 130 13.26 27.75 -7.00
N ALA A 131 14.20 27.30 -7.85
CA ALA A 131 14.27 25.90 -8.26
C ALA A 131 14.62 24.97 -7.08
N ALA A 132 15.57 25.36 -6.22
CA ALA A 132 15.92 24.60 -5.02
C ALA A 132 14.77 24.53 -4.00
N GLU A 133 14.05 25.63 -3.77
CA GLU A 133 12.83 25.64 -2.95
C GLU A 133 11.75 24.72 -3.53
N THR A 134 11.59 24.71 -4.85
CA THR A 134 10.65 23.82 -5.54
C THR A 134 11.05 22.35 -5.39
N ILE A 135 12.35 22.03 -5.49
CA ILE A 135 12.87 20.67 -5.23
C ILE A 135 12.58 20.24 -3.79
N ASN A 136 12.89 21.08 -2.81
CA ASN A 136 12.65 20.76 -1.40
C ASN A 136 11.16 20.54 -1.10
N ALA A 137 10.28 21.42 -1.60
CA ALA A 137 8.84 21.29 -1.45
C ALA A 137 8.30 20.02 -2.13
N THR A 138 8.85 19.66 -3.29
CA THR A 138 8.46 18.45 -4.03
C THR A 138 8.92 17.19 -3.31
N ASN A 139 10.14 17.18 -2.74
CA ASN A 139 10.65 16.09 -1.91
C ASN A 139 9.80 15.85 -0.66
N MET A 140 9.38 16.92 0.04
CA MET A 140 8.48 16.80 1.18
C MET A 140 7.14 16.16 0.79
N LYS A 141 6.53 16.62 -0.30
CA LYS A 141 5.30 16.01 -0.83
C LYS A 141 5.49 14.55 -1.23
N LEU A 142 6.64 14.21 -1.83
CA LEU A 142 6.95 12.84 -2.20
C LEU A 142 7.03 11.92 -0.98
N ALA A 143 7.69 12.37 0.09
CA ALA A 143 7.81 11.63 1.35
C ALA A 143 6.45 11.39 2.01
N GLU A 144 5.58 12.41 2.04
CA GLU A 144 4.20 12.28 2.55
C GLU A 144 3.39 11.25 1.74
N LEU A 145 3.41 11.33 0.41
CA LEU A 145 2.69 10.37 -0.44
C LEU A 145 3.23 8.95 -0.27
N GLN A 146 4.54 8.79 -0.11
CA GLN A 146 5.16 7.48 0.12
C GLN A 146 4.77 6.89 1.49
N GLN A 147 4.70 7.72 2.53
CA GLN A 147 4.20 7.30 3.84
C GLN A 147 2.74 6.85 3.78
N ILE A 148 1.89 7.60 3.07
CA ILE A 148 0.48 7.26 2.85
C ILE A 148 0.39 5.96 2.06
N TYR A 149 1.18 5.80 0.99
CA TYR A 149 1.22 4.60 0.16
C TYR A 149 1.56 3.35 0.98
N ASN A 150 2.57 3.43 1.85
CA ASN A 150 3.00 2.33 2.71
C ASN A 150 1.97 1.97 3.78
N SER A 151 1.17 2.95 4.21
CA SER A 151 0.13 2.77 5.24
C SER A 151 -1.23 2.41 4.66
N THR A 152 -1.39 2.53 3.33
CA THR A 152 -2.65 2.34 2.62
C THR A 152 -2.72 0.95 2.00
N ASN A 153 -3.82 0.23 2.27
CA ASN A 153 -4.11 -1.08 1.69
C ASN A 153 -5.18 -1.01 0.58
N ASP A 154 -5.66 0.19 0.25
CA ASP A 154 -6.56 0.45 -0.87
C ASP A 154 -5.81 0.47 -2.19
N LEU A 155 -6.21 -0.39 -3.13
CA LEU A 155 -5.49 -0.58 -4.39
C LEU A 155 -5.70 0.60 -5.35
N GLU A 156 -6.88 1.21 -5.36
CA GLU A 156 -7.20 2.33 -6.23
C GLU A 156 -6.47 3.59 -5.75
N ILE A 157 -6.46 3.83 -4.44
CA ILE A 157 -5.66 4.88 -3.81
C ILE A 157 -4.17 4.62 -4.03
N ARG A 158 -3.69 3.38 -3.87
CA ARG A 158 -2.27 3.05 -4.16
C ARG A 158 -1.89 3.31 -5.62
N ASN A 159 -2.75 2.95 -6.57
CA ASN A 159 -2.50 3.20 -7.99
C ASN A 159 -2.50 4.71 -8.30
N ASN A 160 -3.45 5.47 -7.75
CA ASN A 160 -3.47 6.92 -7.86
C ASN A 160 -2.23 7.58 -7.22
N LEU A 161 -1.82 7.10 -6.04
CA LEU A 161 -0.61 7.57 -5.37
C LEU A 161 0.66 7.26 -6.19
N LEU A 162 0.76 6.07 -6.79
CA LEU A 162 1.87 5.71 -7.68
C LEU A 162 1.96 6.64 -8.89
N GLU A 163 0.82 6.93 -9.53
CA GLU A 163 0.75 7.88 -10.65
C GLU A 163 1.21 9.28 -10.23
N ARG A 164 0.71 9.79 -9.10
CA ARG A 164 1.12 11.10 -8.55
C ARG A 164 2.60 11.14 -8.16
N MET A 165 3.13 10.06 -7.59
CA MET A 165 4.56 9.95 -7.26
C MET A 165 5.42 9.94 -8.53
N ALA A 166 4.99 9.27 -9.60
CA ALA A 166 5.69 9.28 -10.89
C ALA A 166 5.75 10.70 -11.49
N THR A 167 4.64 11.45 -11.44
CA THR A 167 4.61 12.86 -11.88
C THR A 167 5.57 13.74 -11.07
N LEU A 168 5.58 13.60 -9.73
CA LEU A 168 6.48 14.40 -8.88
C LEU A 168 7.96 14.06 -9.11
N LYS A 169 8.29 12.79 -9.37
CA LYS A 169 9.64 12.38 -9.75
C LYS A 169 10.08 13.00 -11.08
N GLN A 170 9.18 13.07 -12.06
CA GLN A 170 9.46 13.76 -13.32
C GLN A 170 9.74 15.25 -13.09
N THR A 171 8.92 15.94 -12.30
CA THR A 171 9.12 17.35 -11.94
C THR A 171 10.46 17.59 -11.24
N LEU A 172 10.88 16.69 -10.34
CA LEU A 172 12.19 16.77 -9.69
C LEU A 172 13.33 16.68 -10.70
N HIS A 173 13.26 15.73 -11.63
CA HIS A 173 14.25 15.56 -12.67
C HIS A 173 14.32 16.78 -13.60
N ASP A 174 13.18 17.37 -13.93
CA ASP A 174 13.12 18.55 -14.80
C ASP A 174 13.71 19.80 -14.13
N GLU A 175 13.40 20.04 -12.84
CA GLU A 175 13.98 21.15 -12.07
C GLU A 175 15.48 20.94 -11.79
N ASP A 176 15.95 19.71 -11.54
CA ASP A 176 17.38 19.41 -11.39
C ASP A 176 18.15 19.70 -12.70
N ASN A 177 17.60 19.28 -13.84
CA ASN A 177 18.17 19.60 -15.16
C ASN A 177 18.21 21.10 -15.42
N LYS A 178 17.20 21.84 -14.98
CA LYS A 178 17.14 23.29 -15.08
C LYS A 178 18.19 23.97 -14.20
N ILE A 179 18.40 23.51 -12.97
CA ILE A 179 19.49 23.99 -12.11
C ILE A 179 20.85 23.70 -12.77
N LYS A 180 21.07 22.50 -13.32
CA LYS A 180 22.30 22.14 -14.03
C LYS A 180 22.57 23.07 -15.23
N LYS A 181 21.54 23.39 -16.02
CA LYS A 181 21.65 24.37 -17.14
C LYS A 181 21.96 25.77 -16.64
N LEU A 182 21.24 26.25 -15.62
CA LEU A 182 21.45 27.58 -15.04
C LEU A 182 22.86 27.74 -14.44
N LYS A 183 23.41 26.68 -13.82
CA LYS A 183 24.79 26.67 -13.32
C LYS A 183 25.81 26.76 -14.45
N ARG A 184 25.59 26.05 -15.57
CA ARG A 184 26.47 26.15 -16.76
C ARG A 184 26.48 27.56 -17.36
N HIS A 185 25.34 28.23 -17.44
CA HIS A 185 25.26 29.60 -17.93
C HIS A 185 25.92 30.62 -16.98
N ALA A 186 25.90 30.37 -15.67
CA ALA A 186 26.57 31.23 -14.68
C ALA A 186 28.11 31.07 -14.66
N GLY A 187 28.65 29.96 -15.16
CA GLY A 187 30.10 29.72 -15.26
C GLY A 187 30.74 30.16 -16.58
N TYR A 188 29.97 30.76 -17.49
CA TYR A 188 30.42 31.27 -18.80
C TYR A 188 30.59 32.81 -18.83
N GLN A 189 30.63 33.46 -17.65
CA GLN A 189 30.97 34.88 -17.50
C GLN A 189 32.37 35.07 -16.94
#